data_AF-A0A2E9F063-F1
#
_entry.id   AF-A0A2E9F063-F1
#
_cell.length_a   1.000
_cell.length_b   1.000
_cell.length_c   1.000
_cell.angle_alpha   90.00
_cell.angle_beta   90.00
_cell.angle_gamma   90.00
#
_symmetry.space_group_name_H-M   'P 1'
#
loop_
_entity.id
_entity.type
_entity.pdbx_description
1 polymer ?
#
loop_
_entity_poly.entity_id
_entity_poly.type
_entity_poly.pdbx_seq_one_letter_code
_entity_poly.pdbx_strand_id
1 'polypeptide(L)'
;ILPLSTYSNWWHGPHNWIPDILWICGLLFILGTEVMNILDTVLKSKSGGGLSGIYHDYVDVWRIVDWAAVIIGFWIIALFLLRFVATSNINKELETLTKYDESTQTVAFRTAAEVFLNTIIEKEGSFYRDAKLLLARSQINRHPEKALDTLTSLLNPETSFLLDAHMLAAEAHRELGEPSNLVAALKIYDRILTRPDTAYSLSNRLFFLKGQIFEDLKKSREALEAYYHVVQRDNLAEGKAPSEWFYFSRCAFAAVELLSKGSLPRWAASVEILRLVENSASPWKDEAGQRRLEIELEHQLFDGE
;
A
#
# COMPACT_ATOMS: atom_id res chain seq x y z
N ILE A 1 -12.60 6.29 4.05
CA ILE A 1 -12.94 7.14 2.89
C ILE A 1 -13.37 6.19 1.79
N LEU A 2 -14.67 5.98 1.61
CA LEU A 2 -15.16 5.19 0.48
C LEU A 2 -14.92 6.05 -0.77
N PRO A 3 -14.12 5.59 -1.75
CA PRO A 3 -14.04 6.28 -3.03
C PRO A 3 -15.41 6.11 -3.67
N LEU A 4 -16.29 7.12 -3.56
CA LEU A 4 -17.48 7.16 -4.41
C LEU A 4 -17.00 7.01 -5.84
N SER A 5 -17.61 6.09 -6.58
CA SER A 5 -17.26 5.89 -7.99
C SER A 5 -17.25 7.24 -8.70
N THR A 6 -16.27 7.47 -9.57
CA THR A 6 -16.24 8.68 -10.40
C THR A 6 -17.56 8.85 -11.17
N TYR A 7 -18.26 7.75 -11.43
CA TYR A 7 -19.63 7.72 -11.97
C TYR A 7 -20.69 8.31 -11.04
N SER A 8 -20.68 8.03 -9.74
CA SER A 8 -21.58 8.67 -8.79
C SER A 8 -21.41 10.20 -8.80
N ASN A 9 -20.17 10.70 -8.88
CA ASN A 9 -19.92 12.15 -8.95
C ASN A 9 -20.22 12.78 -10.31
N TRP A 10 -19.96 12.09 -11.42
CA TRP A 10 -20.18 12.66 -12.76
C TRP A 10 -21.67 12.78 -13.12
N TRP A 11 -22.54 11.91 -12.59
CA TRP A 11 -23.95 11.88 -13.00
C TRP A 11 -24.94 12.51 -12.00
N HIS A 12 -24.47 13.02 -10.86
CA HIS A 12 -25.32 13.72 -9.89
C HIS A 12 -25.38 15.24 -10.13
N GLY A 13 -25.98 15.62 -11.27
CA GLY A 13 -26.49 16.97 -11.45
C GLY A 13 -26.59 17.42 -12.92
N PRO A 14 -27.56 18.29 -13.24
CA PRO A 14 -27.72 18.82 -14.60
C PRO A 14 -26.48 19.55 -15.12
N HIS A 15 -25.65 20.09 -14.22
CA HIS A 15 -24.43 20.82 -14.56
C HIS A 15 -23.35 19.96 -15.24
N ASN A 16 -23.39 18.63 -15.14
CA ASN A 16 -22.36 17.76 -15.73
C ASN A 16 -22.70 17.28 -17.14
N TRP A 17 -23.96 17.05 -17.48
CA TRP A 17 -24.35 16.61 -18.83
C TRP A 17 -24.71 17.75 -19.79
N ILE A 18 -25.07 18.93 -19.27
CA ILE A 18 -25.35 20.11 -20.12
C ILE A 18 -24.13 20.50 -20.98
N PRO A 19 -22.90 20.58 -20.45
CA PRO A 19 -21.71 20.87 -21.24
C PRO A 19 -21.48 19.83 -22.35
N ASP A 20 -21.68 18.54 -22.07
CA ASP A 20 -21.48 17.46 -23.03
C ASP A 20 -22.52 17.49 -24.16
N ILE A 21 -23.79 17.76 -23.84
CA ILE A 21 -24.84 17.94 -24.85
C ILE A 21 -24.56 19.18 -25.69
N LEU A 22 -24.21 20.31 -25.08
CA LEU A 22 -23.86 21.53 -25.80
C LEU A 22 -22.64 21.30 -26.71
N TRP A 23 -21.66 20.52 -26.25
CA TRP A 23 -20.48 20.17 -27.04
C TRP A 23 -20.83 19.26 -28.22
N ILE A 24 -21.63 18.21 -28.02
CA ILE A 24 -22.11 17.33 -29.10
C ILE A 24 -22.95 18.11 -30.10
N CYS A 25 -23.87 18.97 -29.63
CA CYS A 25 -24.66 19.84 -30.50
C CYS A 25 -23.78 20.82 -31.29
N GLY A 26 -22.75 21.39 -30.66
CA GLY A 26 -21.76 22.24 -31.33
C GLY A 26 -20.98 21.48 -32.41
N LEU A 27 -20.55 20.25 -32.12
CA LEU A 27 -19.84 19.40 -33.08
C LEU A 27 -20.74 18.99 -34.26
N LEU A 28 -21.99 18.61 -33.99
CA LEU A 28 -22.98 18.31 -35.03
C LEU A 28 -23.36 19.54 -35.85
N PHE A 29 -23.39 20.72 -35.24
CA PHE A 29 -23.62 21.99 -35.94
C PHE A 29 -22.47 22.31 -36.90
N ILE A 30 -21.21 22.21 -36.44
CA ILE A 30 -20.02 22.42 -37.29
C ILE A 30 -20.02 21.42 -38.46
N LEU A 31 -20.29 20.14 -38.18
CA LEU A 31 -20.39 19.12 -39.22
C LEU A 31 -21.50 19.45 -40.23
N GLY A 32 -22.67 19.87 -39.74
CA GLY A 32 -23.81 20.25 -40.58
C GLY A 32 -23.52 21.49 -41.45
N THR A 33 -22.87 22.51 -40.89
CA THR A 33 -22.49 23.70 -41.65
C THR A 33 -21.47 23.38 -42.73
N GLU A 34 -20.50 22.50 -42.45
CA GLU A 34 -19.54 22.08 -43.46
C GLU A 34 -20.18 21.25 -44.58
N VAL A 35 -21.09 20.34 -44.25
CA VAL A 35 -21.86 19.60 -45.27
C VAL A 35 -22.67 20.55 -46.15
N MET A 36 -23.32 21.55 -45.56
CA MET A 36 -24.08 22.55 -46.30
C MET A 36 -23.18 23.43 -47.17
N ASN A 37 -22.01 23.84 -46.68
CA ASN A 37 -21.03 24.61 -47.46
C ASN A 37 -20.50 23.81 -48.65
N ILE A 38 -20.23 22.52 -48.47
CA ILE A 38 -19.83 21.61 -49.55
C ILE A 38 -20.96 21.48 -50.57
N LEU A 39 -22.20 21.26 -50.12
CA LEU A 39 -23.37 21.17 -51.01
C LEU A 39 -23.60 22.49 -51.77
N ASP A 40 -23.46 23.64 -51.13
CA ASP A 40 -23.63 24.94 -51.78
C ASP A 40 -22.51 25.21 -52.79
N THR A 41 -21.28 24.81 -52.49
CA THR A 41 -20.14 24.88 -53.41
C THR A 41 -20.33 23.98 -54.63
N VAL A 42 -20.89 22.78 -54.42
CA VAL A 42 -21.23 21.82 -55.50
C VAL A 42 -22.40 22.34 -56.35
N LEU A 43 -23.39 22.98 -55.75
CA LEU A 43 -24.64 23.39 -56.42
C LEU A 43 -24.60 24.79 -57.04
N LYS A 44 -23.83 25.74 -56.49
CA LYS A 44 -23.83 27.16 -56.93
C LYS A 44 -22.55 27.62 -57.64
N SER A 45 -21.58 26.74 -57.87
CA SER A 45 -20.37 27.09 -58.62
C SER A 45 -20.71 27.67 -60.01
N LYS A 46 -20.32 28.93 -60.24
CA LYS A 46 -20.50 29.66 -61.50
C LYS A 46 -19.46 29.33 -62.58
N SER A 47 -18.45 28.51 -62.29
CA SER A 47 -17.33 28.22 -63.19
C SER A 47 -17.47 26.93 -64.02
N GLY A 48 -18.68 26.38 -64.09
CA GLY A 48 -18.94 25.08 -64.70
C GLY A 48 -18.99 24.01 -63.62
N GLY A 49 -20.22 23.67 -63.21
CA GLY A 49 -20.50 22.70 -62.16
C GLY A 49 -19.77 21.37 -62.41
N GLY A 50 -19.11 20.88 -61.36
CA GLY A 50 -18.40 19.61 -61.38
C GLY A 50 -17.23 19.57 -60.40
N LEU A 51 -16.65 18.38 -60.26
CA LEU A 51 -15.54 18.02 -59.36
C LEU A 51 -14.28 18.94 -59.46
N SER A 52 -14.15 19.71 -60.55
CA SER A 52 -13.00 20.58 -60.80
C SER A 52 -13.02 21.89 -59.98
N GLY A 53 -14.20 22.47 -59.69
CA GLY A 53 -14.32 23.68 -58.87
C GLY A 53 -14.01 23.45 -57.40
N ILE A 54 -14.27 22.24 -56.91
CA ILE A 54 -13.94 21.79 -55.54
C ILE A 54 -12.41 21.69 -55.36
N TYR A 55 -11.67 21.43 -56.45
CA TYR A 55 -10.22 21.21 -56.40
C TYR A 55 -9.43 22.52 -56.28
N HIS A 56 -9.91 23.62 -56.85
CA HIS A 56 -9.12 24.86 -56.90
C HIS A 56 -9.41 25.83 -55.76
N ASP A 57 -10.66 25.91 -55.27
CA ASP A 57 -11.05 26.91 -54.25
C ASP A 57 -10.93 26.40 -52.81
N TYR A 58 -10.85 25.08 -52.60
CA TYR A 58 -10.94 24.46 -51.27
C TYR A 58 -9.64 23.80 -50.78
N VAL A 59 -8.57 23.72 -51.60
CA VAL A 59 -7.53 22.69 -51.38
C VAL A 59 -6.34 23.06 -50.49
N ASP A 60 -5.76 24.26 -50.46
CA ASP A 60 -4.32 24.28 -50.07
C ASP A 60 -3.96 24.47 -48.58
N VAL A 61 -4.86 24.92 -47.70
CA VAL A 61 -4.53 25.06 -46.26
C VAL A 61 -5.69 24.69 -45.35
N TRP A 62 -6.89 25.16 -45.66
CA TRP A 62 -8.08 24.95 -44.82
C TRP A 62 -8.50 23.48 -44.72
N ARG A 63 -8.32 22.69 -45.78
CA ARG A 63 -8.57 21.25 -45.78
C ARG A 63 -7.66 20.48 -44.81
N ILE A 64 -6.40 20.86 -44.66
CA ILE A 64 -5.51 20.20 -43.70
C ILE A 64 -5.97 20.48 -42.26
N VAL A 65 -6.40 21.73 -42.00
CA VAL A 65 -6.90 22.15 -40.68
C VAL A 65 -8.22 21.46 -40.34
N ASP A 66 -9.16 21.36 -41.29
CA ASP A 66 -10.46 20.72 -41.06
C ASP A 66 -10.32 19.20 -40.88
N TRP A 67 -9.52 18.54 -41.73
CA TRP A 67 -9.25 17.11 -41.56
C TRP A 67 -8.46 16.83 -40.27
N ALA A 68 -7.54 17.72 -39.86
CA ALA A 68 -6.87 17.61 -38.57
C ALA A 68 -7.87 17.76 -37.41
N ALA A 69 -8.81 18.70 -37.48
CA ALA A 69 -9.85 18.87 -36.46
C ALA A 69 -10.76 17.64 -36.37
N VAL A 70 -11.18 17.06 -37.50
CA VAL A 70 -11.97 15.81 -37.54
C VAL A 70 -11.19 14.63 -36.98
N ILE A 71 -9.90 14.49 -37.32
CA ILE A 71 -9.03 13.42 -36.79
C ILE A 71 -8.83 13.59 -35.28
N ILE A 72 -8.56 14.80 -34.81
CA ILE A 72 -8.42 15.10 -33.38
C ILE A 72 -9.73 14.83 -32.64
N GLY A 73 -10.87 15.26 -33.18
CA GLY A 73 -12.19 14.99 -32.62
C GLY A 73 -12.51 13.49 -32.53
N PHE A 74 -12.19 12.74 -33.58
CA PHE A 74 -12.31 11.27 -33.58
C PHE A 74 -11.47 10.64 -32.46
N TRP A 75 -10.19 11.05 -32.32
CA TRP A 75 -9.32 10.53 -31.26
C TRP A 75 -9.80 10.92 -29.85
N ILE A 76 -10.33 12.13 -29.66
CA ILE A 76 -10.93 12.55 -28.39
C ILE A 76 -12.12 11.65 -28.03
N ILE A 77 -13.03 11.40 -28.97
CA ILE A 77 -14.19 10.53 -28.76
C ILE A 77 -13.74 9.09 -28.50
N ALA A 78 -12.77 8.58 -29.26
CA ALA A 78 -12.22 7.23 -29.06
C ALA A 78 -11.58 7.09 -27.67
N LEU A 79 -10.77 8.06 -27.24
CA LEU A 79 -10.16 8.08 -25.90
C LEU A 79 -11.22 8.22 -24.80
N PHE A 80 -12.25 9.02 -25.01
CA PHE A 80 -13.39 9.14 -24.09
C PHE A 80 -14.11 7.81 -23.93
N LEU A 81 -14.46 7.12 -25.02
CA LEU A 81 -15.12 5.82 -24.99
C LEU A 81 -14.26 4.77 -24.27
N LEU A 82 -12.95 4.74 -24.57
CA LEU A 82 -12.01 3.84 -23.87
C LEU A 82 -11.96 4.13 -22.36
N ARG A 83 -11.90 5.40 -21.97
CA ARG A 83 -11.93 5.81 -20.55
C ARG A 83 -13.26 5.50 -19.89
N PHE A 84 -14.37 5.68 -20.60
CA PHE A 84 -15.71 5.41 -20.09
C PHE A 84 -15.91 3.92 -19.80
N VAL A 85 -15.54 3.04 -20.75
CA VAL A 85 -15.58 1.58 -20.55
C VAL A 85 -14.67 1.17 -19.40
N ALA A 86 -13.44 1.69 -19.35
CA ALA A 86 -12.50 1.37 -18.28
C ALA A 86 -13.03 1.79 -16.89
N THR A 87 -13.73 2.93 -16.80
CA THR A 87 -14.31 3.44 -15.56
C THR A 87 -15.56 2.66 -15.17
N SER A 88 -16.43 2.33 -16.14
CA SER A 88 -17.65 1.53 -15.92
C SER A 88 -17.36 0.17 -15.27
N ASN A 89 -16.29 -0.52 -15.73
CA ASN A 89 -15.88 -1.79 -15.14
C ASN A 89 -15.49 -1.67 -13.66
N ILE A 90 -14.74 -0.61 -13.27
CA ILE A 90 -14.36 -0.39 -11.85
C ILE A 90 -15.59 -0.11 -11.01
N ASN A 91 -16.54 0.66 -11.54
CA ASN A 91 -17.75 1.03 -10.82
C ASN A 91 -18.66 -0.17 -10.57
N LYS A 92 -18.75 -1.09 -11.53
CA LYS A 92 -19.52 -2.33 -11.39
C LYS A 92 -18.95 -3.22 -10.27
N GLU A 93 -17.64 -3.35 -10.20
CA GLU A 93 -16.98 -4.10 -9.12
C GLU A 93 -17.14 -3.40 -7.76
N LEU A 94 -17.03 -2.07 -7.72
CA LEU A 94 -17.28 -1.30 -6.50
C LEU A 94 -18.74 -1.42 -6.03
N GLU A 95 -19.71 -1.35 -6.94
CA GLU A 95 -21.13 -1.55 -6.61
C GLU A 95 -21.35 -2.95 -6.01
N THR A 96 -20.66 -3.96 -6.56
CA THR A 96 -20.72 -5.33 -6.03
C THR A 96 -20.15 -5.39 -4.61
N LEU A 97 -19.04 -4.69 -4.32
CA LEU A 97 -18.50 -4.60 -2.98
C LEU A 97 -19.49 -3.95 -1.99
N THR A 98 -20.20 -2.90 -2.40
CA THR A 98 -21.17 -2.20 -1.54
C THR A 98 -22.42 -3.02 -1.19
N LYS A 99 -22.68 -4.14 -1.89
CA LYS A 99 -23.80 -5.04 -1.60
C LYS A 99 -23.55 -5.93 -0.38
N TYR A 100 -22.30 -6.05 0.05
CA TYR A 100 -21.91 -6.85 1.21
C TYR A 100 -21.66 -5.93 2.40
N ASP A 101 -22.28 -6.25 3.54
CA ASP A 101 -21.98 -5.61 4.81
C ASP A 101 -20.82 -6.36 5.49
N GLU A 102 -19.75 -5.63 5.80
CA GLU A 102 -18.53 -6.19 6.42
C GLU A 102 -18.83 -6.84 7.78
N SER A 103 -19.80 -6.30 8.53
CA SER A 103 -20.12 -6.75 9.88
C SER A 103 -20.91 -8.07 9.93
N THR A 104 -21.72 -8.34 8.89
CA THR A 104 -22.60 -9.51 8.82
C THR A 104 -22.14 -10.55 7.80
N GLN A 105 -21.43 -10.13 6.74
CA GLN A 105 -21.03 -10.96 5.60
C GLN A 105 -19.54 -10.87 5.30
N THR A 106 -18.71 -10.97 6.35
CA THR A 106 -17.26 -10.73 6.28
C THR A 106 -16.54 -11.54 5.20
N VAL A 107 -16.90 -12.82 4.99
CA VAL A 107 -16.26 -13.67 3.97
C VAL A 107 -16.58 -13.18 2.56
N ALA A 108 -17.85 -12.89 2.29
CA ALA A 108 -18.30 -12.43 0.97
C ALA A 108 -17.72 -11.04 0.64
N PHE A 109 -17.71 -10.13 1.62
CA PHE A 109 -17.08 -8.82 1.49
C PHE A 109 -15.58 -8.93 1.16
N ARG A 110 -14.84 -9.78 1.86
CA ARG A 110 -13.40 -9.97 1.62
C ARG A 110 -13.11 -10.55 0.24
N THR A 111 -13.90 -11.53 -0.21
CA THR A 111 -13.75 -12.11 -1.56
C THR A 111 -14.04 -11.05 -2.63
N ALA A 112 -15.09 -10.25 -2.47
CA ALA A 112 -15.41 -9.16 -3.39
C ALA A 112 -14.29 -8.09 -3.40
N ALA A 113 -13.71 -7.77 -2.25
CA ALA A 113 -12.59 -6.83 -2.14
C ALA A 113 -11.35 -7.34 -2.89
N GLU A 114 -11.02 -8.63 -2.80
CA GLU A 114 -9.90 -9.22 -3.55
C GLU A 114 -10.12 -9.14 -5.06
N VAL A 115 -11.34 -9.41 -5.55
CA VAL A 115 -11.70 -9.29 -6.98
C VAL A 115 -11.55 -7.85 -7.46
N PHE A 116 -12.04 -6.89 -6.67
CA PHE A 116 -11.90 -5.46 -6.96
C PHE A 116 -10.43 -5.05 -7.05
N LEU A 117 -9.59 -5.48 -6.11
CA LEU A 117 -8.17 -5.17 -6.09
C LEU A 117 -7.43 -5.79 -7.30
N ASN A 118 -7.73 -7.04 -7.65
CA ASN A 118 -7.18 -7.68 -8.85
C ASN A 118 -7.55 -6.90 -10.13
N THR A 119 -8.78 -6.41 -10.24
CA THR A 119 -9.22 -5.58 -11.37
C THR A 119 -8.43 -4.27 -11.47
N ILE A 120 -8.01 -3.68 -10.34
CA ILE A 120 -7.14 -2.50 -10.34
C ILE A 120 -5.72 -2.86 -10.77
N ILE A 121 -5.20 -4.00 -10.30
CA ILE A 121 -3.85 -4.47 -10.61
C ILE A 121 -3.70 -4.76 -12.11
N GLU A 122 -4.68 -5.42 -12.73
CA GLU A 122 -4.68 -5.74 -14.17
C GLU A 122 -4.59 -4.49 -15.08
N LYS A 123 -5.01 -3.32 -14.58
CA LYS A 123 -4.97 -2.07 -15.36
C LYS A 123 -3.65 -1.35 -15.31
N GLU A 124 -2.72 -1.79 -14.46
CA GLU A 124 -1.35 -1.22 -14.32
C GLU A 124 -1.34 0.32 -14.18
N GLY A 125 -2.36 0.88 -13.53
CA GLY A 125 -2.53 2.32 -13.37
C GLY A 125 -1.79 2.90 -12.16
N SER A 126 -2.10 4.17 -11.83
CA SER A 126 -1.51 4.88 -10.69
C SER A 126 -1.70 4.18 -9.34
N PHE A 127 -2.78 3.40 -9.19
CA PHE A 127 -3.12 2.66 -7.97
C PHE A 127 -2.56 1.23 -7.93
N TYR A 128 -1.78 0.82 -8.93
CA TYR A 128 -1.24 -0.54 -9.02
C TYR A 128 -0.50 -0.98 -7.75
N ARG A 129 0.37 -0.10 -7.24
CA ARG A 129 1.17 -0.38 -6.04
C ARG A 129 0.31 -0.53 -4.80
N ASP A 130 -0.58 0.44 -4.56
CA ASP A 130 -1.46 0.44 -3.39
C ASP A 130 -2.40 -0.77 -3.41
N ALA A 131 -2.95 -1.11 -4.58
CA ALA A 131 -3.82 -2.27 -4.74
C ALA A 131 -3.08 -3.58 -4.41
N LYS A 132 -1.83 -3.74 -4.85
CA LYS A 132 -1.00 -4.90 -4.49
C LYS A 132 -0.69 -4.98 -3.01
N LEU A 133 -0.35 -3.85 -2.36
CA LEU A 133 -0.07 -3.82 -0.92
C LEU A 133 -1.32 -4.18 -0.10
N LEU A 134 -2.49 -3.64 -0.47
CA LEU A 134 -3.76 -3.96 0.18
C LEU A 134 -4.17 -5.41 -0.03
N LEU A 135 -4.01 -5.94 -1.26
CA LEU A 135 -4.32 -7.33 -1.58
C LEU A 135 -3.43 -8.30 -0.81
N ALA A 136 -2.12 -8.03 -0.77
CA ALA A 136 -1.19 -8.84 0.01
C ALA A 136 -1.57 -8.83 1.49
N ARG A 137 -1.86 -7.66 2.06
CA ARG A 137 -2.30 -7.54 3.46
C ARG A 137 -3.58 -8.33 3.75
N SER A 138 -4.56 -8.36 2.84
CA SER A 138 -5.77 -9.16 3.04
C SER A 138 -5.54 -10.67 2.93
N GLN A 139 -4.46 -11.08 2.27
CA GLN A 139 -4.11 -12.48 2.02
C GLN A 139 -3.23 -13.09 3.12
N ILE A 140 -2.32 -12.34 3.76
CA ILE A 140 -1.30 -12.84 4.70
C ILE A 140 -1.82 -13.90 5.68
N ASN A 141 -2.93 -13.62 6.38
CA ASN A 141 -3.43 -14.52 7.43
C ASN A 141 -4.12 -15.80 6.90
N ARG A 142 -4.46 -15.86 5.60
CA ARG A 142 -5.25 -16.97 5.00
C ARG A 142 -4.47 -17.75 3.94
N HIS A 143 -3.71 -17.03 3.13
CA HIS A 143 -2.96 -17.51 1.98
C HIS A 143 -1.63 -16.74 1.89
N PRO A 144 -0.71 -16.93 2.85
CA PRO A 144 0.55 -16.19 2.88
C PRO A 144 1.42 -16.43 1.63
N GLU A 145 1.32 -17.59 0.98
CA GLU A 145 2.01 -17.85 -0.30
C GLU A 145 1.53 -16.89 -1.39
N LYS A 146 0.20 -16.70 -1.51
CA LYS A 146 -0.40 -15.77 -2.49
C LYS A 146 0.00 -14.32 -2.21
N ALA A 147 0.17 -13.96 -0.93
CA ALA A 147 0.64 -12.63 -0.56
C ALA A 147 2.07 -12.40 -1.09
N LEU A 148 2.97 -13.39 -0.97
CA LEU A 148 4.32 -13.32 -1.52
C LEU A 148 4.33 -13.21 -3.05
N ASP A 149 3.49 -14.00 -3.73
CA ASP A 149 3.34 -13.93 -5.18
C ASP A 149 2.88 -12.53 -5.61
N THR A 150 1.89 -11.96 -4.92
CA THR A 150 1.37 -10.61 -5.16
C THR A 150 2.47 -9.55 -5.02
N LEU A 151 3.32 -9.68 -4.01
CA LEU A 151 4.39 -8.73 -3.68
C LEU A 151 5.65 -8.88 -4.55
N THR A 152 5.82 -9.98 -5.28
CA THR A 152 7.08 -10.31 -5.98
C THR A 152 7.60 -9.17 -6.87
N SER A 153 6.72 -8.52 -7.65
CA SER A 153 7.12 -7.40 -8.51
C SER A 153 7.49 -6.13 -7.74
N LEU A 154 7.00 -5.96 -6.50
CA LEU A 154 7.30 -4.80 -5.63
C LEU A 154 8.57 -5.00 -4.80
N LEU A 155 9.09 -6.22 -4.71
CA LEU A 155 10.31 -6.56 -3.98
C LEU A 155 11.58 -6.47 -4.87
N ASN A 156 11.42 -6.18 -6.16
CA ASN A 156 12.54 -6.10 -7.10
C ASN A 156 13.54 -4.99 -6.68
N PRO A 157 14.80 -5.32 -6.36
CA PRO A 157 15.81 -4.36 -5.92
C PRO A 157 16.17 -3.27 -6.96
N GLU A 158 15.87 -3.48 -8.24
CA GLU A 158 16.06 -2.47 -9.30
C GLU A 158 15.04 -1.35 -9.22
N THR A 159 13.88 -1.62 -8.59
CA THR A 159 12.88 -0.61 -8.31
C THR A 159 13.13 -0.01 -6.92
N SER A 160 12.71 1.24 -6.71
CA SER A 160 12.85 1.94 -5.42
C SER A 160 12.45 1.03 -4.26
N PHE A 161 13.26 1.00 -3.20
CA PHE A 161 12.97 0.17 -2.03
C PHE A 161 11.63 0.56 -1.39
N LEU A 162 10.64 -0.32 -1.49
CA LEU A 162 9.33 -0.13 -0.88
C LEU A 162 9.30 -0.82 0.49
N LEU A 163 9.43 -0.03 1.55
CA LEU A 163 9.45 -0.52 2.93
C LEU A 163 8.20 -1.37 3.25
N ASP A 164 7.01 -0.88 2.88
CA ASP A 164 5.75 -1.58 3.18
C ASP A 164 5.68 -2.95 2.50
N ALA A 165 6.15 -3.07 1.26
CA ALA A 165 6.19 -4.35 0.55
C ALA A 165 7.11 -5.35 1.27
N HIS A 166 8.28 -4.90 1.72
CA HIS A 166 9.22 -5.74 2.47
C HIS A 166 8.65 -6.16 3.83
N MET A 167 8.02 -5.23 4.56
CA MET A 167 7.36 -5.53 5.84
C MET A 167 6.26 -6.57 5.68
N LEU A 168 5.40 -6.44 4.66
CA LEU A 168 4.34 -7.40 4.36
C LEU A 168 4.90 -8.77 3.92
N ALA A 169 5.99 -8.78 3.15
CA ALA A 169 6.63 -10.03 2.73
C ALA A 169 7.25 -10.77 3.93
N ALA A 170 7.90 -10.06 4.85
CA ALA A 170 8.42 -10.65 6.07
C ALA A 170 7.30 -11.18 6.98
N GLU A 171 6.17 -10.47 7.06
CA GLU A 171 4.97 -10.93 7.78
C GLU A 171 4.39 -12.20 7.15
N ALA A 172 4.26 -12.26 5.82
CA ALA A 172 3.81 -13.46 5.11
C ALA A 172 4.73 -14.67 5.36
N HIS A 173 6.05 -14.47 5.33
CA HIS A 173 7.00 -15.51 5.68
C HIS A 173 6.88 -15.98 7.15
N ARG A 174 6.54 -15.08 8.08
CA ARG A 174 6.29 -15.48 9.48
C ARG A 174 5.02 -16.32 9.61
N GLU A 175 3.94 -15.94 8.93
CA GLU A 175 2.68 -16.70 8.95
C GLU A 175 2.84 -18.11 8.37
N LEU A 176 3.76 -18.31 7.41
CA LEU A 176 4.09 -19.65 6.92
C LEU A 176 4.71 -20.56 8.00
N GLY A 177 5.36 -19.98 9.02
CA GLY A 177 5.86 -20.70 10.20
C GLY A 177 7.05 -21.65 9.99
N GLU A 178 7.31 -22.12 8.77
CA GLU A 178 8.42 -23.04 8.49
C GLU A 178 9.79 -22.38 8.76
N PRO A 179 10.79 -23.14 9.27
CA PRO A 179 12.10 -22.57 9.62
C PRO A 179 12.79 -21.82 8.47
N SER A 180 12.64 -22.27 7.22
CA SER A 180 13.18 -21.60 6.04
C SER A 180 12.53 -20.24 5.78
N ASN A 181 11.22 -20.14 5.98
CA ASN A 181 10.46 -18.90 5.84
C ASN A 181 10.79 -17.93 6.97
N LEU A 182 10.90 -18.41 8.21
CA LEU A 182 11.37 -17.60 9.34
C LEU A 182 12.75 -17.00 9.09
N VAL A 183 13.69 -17.78 8.52
CA VAL A 183 15.01 -17.26 8.09
C VAL A 183 14.88 -16.25 6.96
N ALA A 184 13.94 -16.41 6.02
CA ALA A 184 13.68 -15.43 4.98
C ALA A 184 13.16 -14.10 5.56
N ALA A 185 12.26 -14.15 6.54
CA ALA A 185 11.78 -12.96 7.25
C ALA A 185 12.93 -12.22 7.97
N LEU A 186 13.82 -12.96 8.65
CA LEU A 186 15.02 -12.37 9.29
C LEU A 186 15.89 -11.62 8.27
N LYS A 187 16.16 -12.22 7.10
CA LYS A 187 16.95 -11.58 6.03
C LYS A 187 16.32 -10.26 5.56
N ILE A 188 15.00 -10.20 5.48
CA ILE A 188 14.28 -8.96 5.11
C ILE A 188 14.48 -7.90 6.20
N TYR A 189 14.31 -8.27 7.48
CA TYR A 189 14.53 -7.33 8.58
C TYR A 189 15.96 -6.81 8.65
N ASP A 190 16.96 -7.68 8.45
CA ASP A 190 18.37 -7.28 8.40
C ASP A 190 18.65 -6.31 7.25
N ARG A 191 18.03 -6.54 6.08
CA ARG A 191 18.12 -5.61 4.95
C ARG A 191 17.50 -4.25 5.25
N ILE A 192 16.42 -4.19 6.03
CA ILE A 192 15.83 -2.91 6.46
C ILE A 192 16.76 -2.24 7.46
N LEU A 193 17.23 -2.95 8.49
CA LEU A 193 18.09 -2.42 9.56
C LEU A 193 19.43 -1.87 9.06
N THR A 194 19.98 -2.42 7.97
CA THR A 194 21.24 -1.92 7.37
C THR A 194 21.09 -0.58 6.66
N ARG A 195 19.86 -0.07 6.48
CA ARG A 195 19.65 1.22 5.84
C ARG A 195 19.91 2.38 6.81
N PRO A 196 20.64 3.43 6.37
CA PRO A 196 21.01 4.55 7.23
C PRO A 196 19.81 5.43 7.63
N ASP A 197 18.70 5.35 6.90
CA ASP A 197 17.47 6.12 7.14
C ASP A 197 16.45 5.38 8.02
N THR A 198 16.82 4.24 8.60
CA THR A 198 15.92 3.47 9.46
C THR A 198 15.60 4.25 10.73
N ALA A 199 14.33 4.64 10.87
CA ALA A 199 13.85 5.32 12.06
C ALA A 199 14.08 4.46 13.33
N TYR A 200 14.45 5.10 14.44
CA TYR A 200 14.68 4.42 15.73
C TYR A 200 13.49 3.54 16.16
N SER A 201 12.26 4.05 16.01
CA SER A 201 11.03 3.31 16.32
C SER A 201 10.85 2.06 15.47
N LEU A 202 11.19 2.13 14.18
CA LEU A 202 11.15 0.99 13.27
C LEU A 202 12.26 -0.01 13.64
N SER A 203 13.46 0.46 13.97
CA SER A 203 14.55 -0.39 14.42
C SER A 203 14.14 -1.21 15.66
N ASN A 204 13.58 -0.57 16.70
CA ASN A 204 13.06 -1.27 17.88
C ASN A 204 12.02 -2.34 17.52
N ARG A 205 11.06 -1.99 16.65
CA ARG A 205 10.05 -2.94 16.16
C ARG A 205 10.68 -4.14 15.48
N LEU A 206 11.67 -3.93 14.62
CA LEU A 206 12.34 -5.00 13.88
C LEU A 206 13.12 -5.93 14.80
N PHE A 207 13.85 -5.40 15.78
CA PHE A 207 14.53 -6.24 16.77
C PHE A 207 13.57 -7.04 17.63
N PHE A 208 12.42 -6.46 18.02
CA PHE A 208 11.35 -7.21 18.69
C PHE A 208 10.86 -8.38 17.82
N LEU A 209 10.56 -8.13 16.54
CA LEU A 209 10.10 -9.18 15.61
C LEU A 209 11.18 -10.24 15.35
N LYS A 210 12.45 -9.86 15.27
CA LYS A 210 13.59 -10.79 15.17
C LYS A 210 13.67 -11.68 16.41
N GLY A 211 13.52 -11.12 17.60
CA GLY A 211 13.49 -11.88 18.85
C GLY A 211 12.39 -12.94 18.85
N GLN A 212 11.17 -12.58 18.44
CA GLN A 212 10.06 -13.53 18.33
C GLN A 212 10.38 -14.67 17.35
N ILE A 213 10.94 -14.35 16.18
CA ILE A 213 11.35 -15.38 15.21
C ILE A 213 12.42 -16.31 15.82
N PHE A 214 13.40 -15.77 16.54
CA PHE A 214 14.42 -16.60 17.18
C PHE A 214 13.83 -17.50 18.28
N GLU A 215 12.83 -17.04 19.03
CA GLU A 215 12.08 -17.90 19.96
C GLU A 215 11.34 -19.03 19.26
N ASP A 216 10.67 -18.74 18.13
CA ASP A 216 9.99 -19.75 17.30
C ASP A 216 10.98 -20.80 16.78
N LEU A 217 12.18 -20.35 16.37
CA LEU A 217 13.30 -21.20 15.95
C LEU A 217 14.03 -21.90 17.11
N LYS A 218 13.59 -21.74 18.37
CA LYS A 218 14.23 -22.29 19.58
C LYS A 218 15.68 -21.84 19.78
N LYS A 219 15.99 -20.63 19.32
CA LYS A 219 17.29 -19.95 19.43
C LYS A 219 17.26 -18.91 20.54
N SER A 220 17.17 -19.37 21.79
CA SER A 220 16.99 -18.49 22.95
C SER A 220 18.12 -17.47 23.13
N ARG A 221 19.36 -17.81 22.77
CA ARG A 221 20.49 -16.88 22.87
C ARG A 221 20.33 -15.72 21.89
N GLU A 222 20.07 -16.01 20.63
CA GLU A 222 19.88 -15.00 19.59
C GLU A 222 18.63 -14.14 19.83
N ALA A 223 17.56 -14.74 20.40
CA ALA A 223 16.39 -14.00 20.84
C ALA A 223 16.73 -12.99 21.93
N LEU A 224 17.47 -13.41 22.96
CA LEU A 224 17.95 -12.51 24.01
C LEU A 224 18.84 -11.40 23.44
N GLU A 225 19.81 -11.74 22.59
CA GLU A 225 20.68 -10.74 21.94
C GLU A 225 19.86 -9.68 21.17
N ALA A 226 18.82 -10.10 20.43
CA ALA A 226 17.94 -9.17 19.72
C ALA A 226 17.15 -8.24 20.67
N TYR A 227 16.60 -8.77 21.76
CA TYR A 227 15.88 -7.95 22.74
C TYR A 227 16.82 -7.01 23.51
N TYR A 228 17.97 -7.51 23.96
CA TYR A 228 18.97 -6.72 24.69
C TYR A 228 19.49 -5.56 23.87
N HIS A 229 19.66 -5.73 22.56
CA HIS A 229 20.09 -4.64 21.68
C HIS A 229 19.19 -3.40 21.80
N VAL A 230 17.89 -3.59 21.95
CA VAL A 230 16.92 -2.50 22.15
C VAL A 230 16.97 -1.98 23.58
N VAL A 231 17.05 -2.87 24.57
CA VAL A 231 17.06 -2.49 26.01
C VAL A 231 18.31 -1.68 26.36
N GLN A 232 19.47 -2.05 25.80
CA GLN A 232 20.74 -1.33 25.95
C GLN A 232 20.81 -0.07 25.08
N ARG A 233 19.84 0.12 24.17
CA ARG A 233 19.75 1.25 23.23
C ARG A 233 20.94 1.33 22.28
N ASP A 234 21.50 0.20 21.89
CA ASP A 234 22.62 0.12 20.95
C ASP A 234 22.27 0.68 19.56
N ASN A 235 20.98 0.70 19.23
CA ASN A 235 20.44 1.25 17.99
C ASN A 235 20.04 2.73 18.08
N LEU A 236 20.26 3.39 19.22
CA LEU A 236 20.03 4.82 19.39
C LEU A 236 21.30 5.59 19.00
N ALA A 237 21.15 6.53 18.07
CA ALA A 237 22.28 7.39 17.68
C ALA A 237 22.78 8.23 18.87
N GLU A 238 24.10 8.40 18.95
CA GLU A 238 24.75 9.12 20.04
C GLU A 238 24.19 10.54 20.21
N GLY A 239 23.92 10.92 21.47
CA GLY A 239 23.34 12.22 21.82
C GLY A 239 21.86 12.42 21.46
N LYS A 240 21.17 11.42 20.92
CA LYS A 240 19.71 11.46 20.69
C LYS A 240 18.95 10.98 21.91
N ALA A 241 17.79 11.60 22.15
CA ALA A 241 16.84 11.11 23.14
C ALA A 241 15.99 9.97 22.55
N PRO A 242 15.64 8.93 23.33
CA PRO A 242 14.71 7.91 22.90
C PRO A 242 13.34 8.53 22.57
N SER A 243 12.80 8.20 21.39
CA SER A 243 11.49 8.71 20.93
C SER A 243 10.37 7.65 20.97
N GLU A 244 10.69 6.42 21.38
CA GLU A 244 9.81 5.26 21.30
C GLU A 244 10.03 4.38 22.53
N TRP A 245 8.94 3.99 23.21
CA TRP A 245 8.97 3.27 24.49
C TRP A 245 8.18 1.97 24.51
N PHE A 246 7.28 1.76 23.54
CA PHE A 246 6.45 0.56 23.43
C PHE A 246 7.30 -0.66 23.12
N TYR A 247 8.07 -0.66 22.02
CA TYR A 247 8.92 -1.80 21.66
C TYR A 247 10.13 -1.93 22.59
N PHE A 248 10.65 -0.83 23.14
CA PHE A 248 11.62 -0.88 24.23
C PHE A 248 11.13 -1.73 25.41
N SER A 249 9.92 -1.45 25.90
CA SER A 249 9.35 -2.18 27.04
C SER A 249 8.97 -3.60 26.65
N ARG A 250 8.43 -3.82 25.45
CA ARG A 250 8.11 -5.17 24.94
C ARG A 250 9.34 -6.06 24.84
N CYS A 251 10.48 -5.55 24.36
CA CYS A 251 11.74 -6.28 24.35
C CYS A 251 12.21 -6.61 25.77
N ALA A 252 12.13 -5.66 26.70
CA ALA A 252 12.52 -5.88 28.09
C ALA A 252 11.71 -7.00 28.75
N PHE A 253 10.37 -6.93 28.66
CA PHE A 253 9.50 -7.96 29.25
C PHE A 253 9.64 -9.32 28.55
N ALA A 254 9.82 -9.36 27.22
CA ALA A 254 10.06 -10.60 26.51
C ALA A 254 11.40 -11.24 26.92
N ALA A 255 12.45 -10.44 27.10
CA ALA A 255 13.74 -10.94 27.59
C ALA A 255 13.63 -11.50 29.02
N VAL A 256 12.92 -10.82 29.93
CA VAL A 256 12.63 -11.31 31.29
C VAL A 256 11.89 -12.64 31.27
N GLU A 257 10.87 -12.77 30.42
CA GLU A 257 10.11 -14.00 30.25
C GLU A 257 10.96 -15.14 29.67
N LEU A 258 11.88 -14.83 28.76
CA LEU A 258 12.78 -15.82 28.20
C LEU A 258 13.83 -16.28 29.23
N LEU A 259 14.33 -15.37 30.06
CA LEU A 259 15.26 -15.66 31.15
C LEU A 259 14.62 -16.47 32.28
N SER A 260 13.30 -16.33 32.50
CA SER A 260 12.57 -17.07 33.54
C SER A 260 12.24 -18.51 33.15
N LYS A 261 12.14 -18.82 31.85
CA LYS A 261 11.75 -20.15 31.33
C LYS A 261 12.89 -21.16 31.20
N GLY A 262 14.15 -20.75 31.42
CA GLY A 262 15.32 -21.63 31.27
C GLY A 262 15.37 -22.77 32.29
N SER A 263 16.15 -23.82 32.02
CA SER A 263 16.44 -24.89 33.00
C SER A 263 17.17 -24.36 34.24
N LEU A 264 17.92 -23.27 34.06
CA LEU A 264 18.45 -22.43 35.13
C LEU A 264 17.95 -21.00 34.87
N PRO A 265 16.80 -20.63 35.46
CA PRO A 265 16.27 -19.28 35.31
C PRO A 265 17.28 -18.23 35.80
N ARG A 266 17.43 -17.15 35.04
CA ARG A 266 18.41 -16.10 35.33
C ARG A 266 17.74 -14.90 35.99
N TRP A 267 17.18 -15.12 37.17
CA TRP A 267 16.38 -14.13 37.89
C TRP A 267 17.10 -12.81 38.16
N ALA A 268 18.39 -12.86 38.52
CA ALA A 268 19.20 -11.65 38.70
C ALA A 268 19.32 -10.82 37.42
N ALA A 269 19.48 -11.46 36.26
CA ALA A 269 19.51 -10.76 34.98
C ALA A 269 18.13 -10.16 34.63
N SER A 270 17.05 -10.84 34.97
CA SER A 270 15.68 -10.32 34.81
C SER A 270 15.44 -9.06 35.66
N VAL A 271 15.92 -9.05 36.90
CA VAL A 271 15.87 -7.89 37.80
C VAL A 271 16.58 -6.69 37.18
N GLU A 272 17.80 -6.88 36.64
CA GLU A 272 18.56 -5.82 35.99
C GLU A 272 17.83 -5.24 34.76
N ILE A 273 17.22 -6.08 33.92
CA ILE A 273 16.42 -5.60 32.79
C ILE A 273 15.24 -4.73 33.26
N LEU A 274 14.51 -5.19 34.28
CA LEU A 274 13.36 -4.45 34.81
C LEU A 274 13.79 -3.12 35.44
N ARG A 275 14.94 -3.10 36.11
CA ARG A 275 15.56 -1.89 36.66
C ARG A 275 15.87 -0.87 35.57
N LEU A 276 16.30 -1.29 34.38
CA LEU A 276 16.50 -0.40 33.24
C LEU A 276 15.19 0.23 32.73
N VAL A 277 14.07 -0.50 32.79
CA VAL A 277 12.75 0.03 32.40
C VAL A 277 12.20 0.96 33.49
N GLU A 278 12.31 0.58 34.76
CA GLU A 278 11.92 1.39 35.92
C GLU A 278 12.64 2.75 35.94
N ASN A 279 13.95 2.76 35.65
CA ASN A 279 14.76 3.97 35.61
C ASN A 279 14.64 4.77 34.30
N SER A 280 13.73 4.38 33.39
CA SER A 280 13.50 5.06 32.13
C SER A 280 12.30 6.01 32.17
N ALA A 281 12.10 6.78 31.09
CA ALA A 281 10.88 7.55 30.88
C ALA A 281 9.73 6.72 30.26
N SER A 282 9.85 5.39 30.27
CA SER A 282 8.82 4.50 29.75
C SER A 282 7.50 4.65 30.51
N PRO A 283 6.34 4.62 29.84
CA PRO A 283 5.04 4.50 30.48
C PRO A 283 4.88 3.25 31.37
N TRP A 284 5.71 2.22 31.16
CA TRP A 284 5.69 0.95 31.90
C TRP A 284 6.68 0.92 33.07
N LYS A 285 7.28 2.05 33.45
CA LYS A 285 8.29 2.09 34.53
C LYS A 285 7.76 1.56 35.86
N ASP A 286 6.51 1.89 36.22
CA ASP A 286 5.93 1.52 37.52
C ASP A 286 5.61 0.02 37.56
N GLU A 287 5.07 -0.53 36.46
CA GLU A 287 4.85 -1.97 36.30
C GLU A 287 6.17 -2.75 36.34
N ALA A 288 7.22 -2.23 35.69
CA ALA A 288 8.54 -2.84 35.73
C ALA A 288 9.13 -2.85 37.14
N GLY A 289 9.00 -1.73 37.88
CA GLY A 289 9.44 -1.64 39.28
C GLY A 289 8.70 -2.61 40.19
N GLN A 290 7.37 -2.71 40.06
CA GLN A 290 6.58 -3.67 40.82
C GLN A 290 7.02 -5.11 40.53
N ARG A 291 7.11 -5.48 39.25
CA ARG A 291 7.52 -6.84 38.85
C ARG A 291 8.96 -7.17 39.27
N ARG A 292 9.85 -6.17 39.30
CA ARG A 292 11.21 -6.34 39.80
C ARG A 292 11.21 -6.72 41.27
N LEU A 293 10.49 -5.97 42.10
CA LEU A 293 10.38 -6.23 43.54
C LEU A 293 9.76 -7.60 43.84
N GLU A 294 8.75 -8.00 43.06
CA GLU A 294 8.14 -9.33 43.17
C GLU A 294 9.18 -10.45 42.93
N ILE A 295 9.96 -10.35 41.84
CA ILE A 295 11.02 -11.32 41.51
C ILE A 295 12.13 -11.33 42.58
N GLU A 296 12.54 -10.15 43.07
CA GLU A 296 13.56 -10.04 44.14
C GLU A 296 13.10 -10.74 45.41
N LEU A 297 11.84 -10.52 45.83
CA LEU A 297 11.26 -11.15 47.00
C LEU A 297 11.09 -12.67 46.83
N GLU A 298 10.50 -13.10 45.72
CA GLU A 298 10.21 -14.52 45.46
C GLU A 298 11.49 -15.37 45.41
N HIS A 299 12.55 -14.82 44.83
CA HIS A 299 13.82 -15.53 44.64
C HIS A 299 14.92 -15.11 45.61
N GLN A 300 14.58 -14.32 46.63
CA GLN A 300 15.50 -13.85 47.68
C GLN A 300 16.76 -13.18 47.12
N LEU A 301 16.58 -12.42 46.03
CA LEU A 301 17.64 -11.62 45.42
C LEU A 301 17.70 -10.28 46.17
N PHE A 302 18.24 -10.34 47.38
CA PHE A 302 18.54 -9.12 48.14
C PHE A 302 19.96 -8.72 47.79
N ASP A 303 20.10 -7.55 47.16
CA ASP A 303 21.39 -6.91 46.97
C ASP A 303 22.04 -6.73 48.35
N GLY A 304 23.12 -7.48 48.61
CA GLY A 304 24.10 -7.08 49.61
C GLY A 304 24.84 -5.89 49.03
N GLU A 305 24.77 -4.76 49.74
CA GLU A 305 25.39 -3.44 49.48
C GLU A 305 26.54 -3.38 48.47
#